data_AF-A0A1Q7CK10-F1
#
_entry.id   AF-A0A1Q7CK10-F1
#
_cell.length_a   1.000
_cell.length_b   1.000
_cell.length_c   1.000
_cell.angle_alpha   90.00
_cell.angle_beta   90.00
_cell.angle_gamma   90.00
#
_symmetry.space_group_name_H-M   'P 1'
#
loop_
_entity.id
_entity.type
_entity.pdbx_description
1 polymer ?
#
loop_
_entity_poly.entity_id
_entity_poly.type
_entity_poly.pdbx_seq_one_letter_code
_entity_poly.pdbx_strand_id
1 'polypeptide(L)'
;MMMAFSVADIERAHQQKKLAALMGIEGGHAIENDLHLLDNFYRLGVRYMTLTWSNTNEWADSSGDVTDPKIEHHNGLTDFGKQVVLEMNRLGMMVDISHVSDKTFYDAVVVSRAPAIASHSCARALSDHPRNMTDDMLRAVTKNNGVVMVNFYSAFVDENYRKAADAQKKDRDAAVDAFVAERKAQGKPVSYAEYDQVQRAWAAKIPRPPFKSLIDQFDHIAKVAGVDHVGLGSDFDGVSGATPEGIDSAADLPKITQALLDRGYSVADIRKILGGNLLRVFRDVEKVSHQMQTSANTK
;
A
#
# COMPACT_ATOMS: atom_id res chain seq x y z
N MET A 1 -15.63 -16.50 -7.71
CA MET A 1 -14.56 -16.04 -6.80
C MET A 1 -14.13 -17.21 -5.93
N MET A 2 -12.91 -17.19 -5.38
CA MET A 2 -12.35 -18.21 -4.50
C MET A 2 -11.41 -17.52 -3.51
N MET A 3 -11.54 -17.81 -2.22
CA MET A 3 -10.55 -17.35 -1.24
C MET A 3 -9.20 -18.01 -1.50
N ALA A 4 -8.14 -17.22 -1.46
CA ALA A 4 -6.77 -17.65 -1.67
C ALA A 4 -5.92 -17.30 -0.45
N PHE A 5 -5.21 -18.32 0.04
CA PHE A 5 -4.40 -18.26 1.25
C PHE A 5 -2.95 -18.62 0.99
N SER A 6 -2.60 -18.87 -0.27
CA SER A 6 -1.27 -19.27 -0.71
C SER A 6 -1.12 -18.96 -2.20
N VAL A 7 0.12 -19.00 -2.68
CA VAL A 7 0.39 -18.89 -4.12
C VAL A 7 -0.30 -20.02 -4.91
N ALA A 8 -0.29 -21.23 -4.35
CA ALA A 8 -0.97 -22.38 -4.95
C ALA A 8 -2.49 -22.17 -5.07
N ASP A 9 -3.12 -21.44 -4.15
CA ASP A 9 -4.55 -21.10 -4.24
C ASP A 9 -4.82 -20.08 -5.34
N ILE A 10 -3.95 -19.08 -5.50
CA ILE A 10 -4.06 -18.08 -6.57
C ILE A 10 -3.93 -18.76 -7.94
N GLU A 11 -2.92 -19.61 -8.11
CA GLU A 11 -2.68 -20.35 -9.35
C GLU A 11 -3.84 -21.31 -9.66
N ARG A 12 -4.39 -21.99 -8.64
CA ARG A 12 -5.58 -22.84 -8.78
C ARG A 12 -6.82 -22.04 -9.17
N ALA A 13 -7.06 -20.88 -8.55
CA ALA A 13 -8.18 -20.01 -8.91
C ALA A 13 -8.06 -19.54 -10.38
N HIS A 14 -6.85 -19.16 -10.81
CA HIS A 14 -6.59 -18.77 -12.19
C HIS A 14 -6.88 -19.90 -13.19
N GLN A 15 -6.37 -21.12 -12.94
CA GLN A 15 -6.65 -22.30 -13.77
C GLN A 15 -8.16 -22.61 -13.87
N GLN A 16 -8.90 -22.36 -12.79
CA GLN A 16 -10.35 -22.54 -12.73
C GLN A 16 -11.13 -21.34 -13.29
N LYS A 17 -10.46 -20.31 -13.83
CA LYS A 17 -11.09 -19.07 -14.33
C LYS A 17 -11.93 -18.35 -13.25
N LYS A 18 -11.47 -18.40 -12.00
CA LYS A 18 -12.08 -17.71 -10.85
C LYS A 18 -11.19 -16.56 -10.41
N LEU A 19 -11.81 -15.49 -9.90
CA LEU A 19 -11.10 -14.44 -9.16
C LEU A 19 -10.60 -15.01 -7.83
N ALA A 20 -9.29 -14.91 -7.59
CA ALA A 20 -8.68 -15.16 -6.28
C ALA A 20 -8.91 -13.94 -5.37
N ALA A 21 -9.47 -14.17 -4.19
CA ALA A 21 -9.70 -13.14 -3.18
C ALA A 21 -8.77 -13.41 -1.98
N LEU A 22 -7.92 -12.43 -1.66
CA LEU A 22 -7.03 -12.46 -0.50
C LEU A 22 -7.49 -11.40 0.50
N MET A 23 -7.06 -11.53 1.74
CA MET A 23 -7.31 -10.54 2.79
C MET A 23 -6.00 -9.91 3.26
N GLY A 24 -6.04 -8.59 3.44
CA GLY A 24 -4.98 -7.82 4.08
C GLY A 24 -5.58 -6.93 5.15
N ILE A 25 -4.77 -6.64 6.16
CA ILE A 25 -5.10 -5.67 7.20
C ILE A 25 -4.30 -4.39 6.90
N GLU A 26 -4.98 -3.26 6.86
CA GLU A 26 -4.33 -1.97 6.61
C GLU A 26 -4.17 -1.19 7.92
N GLY A 27 -3.07 -1.47 8.62
CA GLY A 27 -2.68 -0.76 9.84
C GLY A 27 -2.52 -1.68 11.04
N GLY A 28 -1.37 -1.58 11.71
CA GLY A 28 -1.01 -2.39 12.86
C GLY A 28 -1.83 -2.13 14.13
N HIS A 29 -2.67 -1.10 14.18
CA HIS A 29 -3.60 -0.87 15.28
C HIS A 29 -4.60 -2.03 15.44
N ALA A 30 -4.86 -2.79 14.37
CA ALA A 30 -5.75 -3.95 14.38
C ALA A 30 -5.31 -5.09 15.31
N ILE A 31 -4.02 -5.16 15.67
CA ILE A 31 -3.51 -6.20 16.59
C ILE A 31 -3.42 -5.73 18.05
N GLU A 32 -3.82 -4.51 18.38
CA GLU A 32 -3.88 -3.99 19.77
C GLU A 32 -2.65 -4.35 20.66
N ASN A 33 -1.45 -4.32 20.08
CA ASN A 33 -0.18 -4.68 20.74
C ASN A 33 -0.07 -6.13 21.22
N ASP A 34 -0.83 -7.04 20.61
CA ASP A 34 -0.84 -8.47 20.92
C ASP A 34 -0.46 -9.32 19.70
N LEU A 35 0.67 -10.01 19.79
CA LEU A 35 1.15 -10.92 18.75
C LEU A 35 0.20 -12.12 18.53
N HIS A 36 -0.60 -12.50 19.52
CA HIS A 36 -1.59 -13.57 19.37
C HIS A 36 -2.71 -13.18 18.40
N LEU A 37 -3.05 -11.89 18.31
CA LEU A 37 -4.03 -11.42 17.33
C LEU A 37 -3.51 -11.57 15.90
N LEU A 38 -2.20 -11.41 15.68
CA LEU A 38 -1.58 -11.66 14.38
C LEU A 38 -1.74 -13.13 13.91
N ASP A 39 -1.53 -14.09 14.83
CA ASP A 39 -1.77 -15.52 14.56
C ASP A 39 -3.25 -15.79 14.26
N ASN A 40 -4.16 -15.20 15.05
CA ASN A 40 -5.60 -15.33 14.84
C ASN A 40 -6.02 -14.79 13.46
N PHE A 41 -5.56 -13.60 13.07
CA PHE A 41 -5.86 -13.03 11.75
C PHE A 41 -5.27 -13.87 10.62
N TYR A 42 -4.05 -14.37 10.78
CA TYR A 42 -3.44 -15.26 9.80
C TYR A 42 -4.27 -16.55 9.61
N ARG A 43 -4.74 -17.16 10.71
CA ARG A 43 -5.63 -18.33 10.70
C ARG A 43 -6.99 -18.04 10.05
N LEU A 44 -7.51 -16.83 10.21
CA LEU A 44 -8.73 -16.37 9.53
C LEU A 44 -8.52 -16.12 8.03
N GLY A 45 -7.28 -16.06 7.56
CA GLY A 45 -6.93 -15.99 6.13
C GLY A 45 -6.23 -14.71 5.70
N VAL A 46 -5.86 -13.82 6.61
CA VAL A 46 -5.08 -12.61 6.31
C VAL A 46 -3.67 -12.99 5.84
N ARG A 47 -3.19 -12.36 4.76
CA ARG A 47 -1.88 -12.66 4.14
C ARG A 47 -0.93 -11.50 4.02
N TYR A 48 -1.36 -10.28 4.30
CA TYR A 48 -0.47 -9.16 4.57
C TYR A 48 -1.03 -8.27 5.66
N MET A 49 -0.16 -7.50 6.30
CA MET A 49 -0.56 -6.39 7.16
C MET A 49 0.33 -5.17 6.90
N THR A 50 -0.30 -4.03 6.64
CA THR A 50 0.38 -2.73 6.60
C THR A 50 0.73 -2.33 8.02
N LEU A 51 2.00 -1.99 8.28
CA LEU A 51 2.46 -1.76 9.66
C LEU A 51 1.77 -0.55 10.31
N THR A 52 1.41 0.46 9.53
CA THR A 52 0.65 1.64 9.96
C THR A 52 -0.44 1.98 8.96
N TRP A 53 -1.34 2.89 9.32
CA TRP A 53 -2.21 3.59 8.36
C TRP A 53 -1.76 5.06 8.29
N SER A 54 -2.65 6.03 8.12
CA SER A 54 -2.34 7.47 8.13
C SER A 54 -2.00 8.02 9.51
N ASN A 55 -1.95 7.15 10.54
CA ASN A 55 -1.64 7.48 11.92
C ASN A 55 -0.59 6.50 12.48
N THR A 56 0.33 7.06 13.27
CA THR A 56 1.29 6.34 14.11
C THR A 56 0.54 5.52 15.15
N ASN A 57 0.93 4.27 15.32
CA ASN A 57 0.44 3.39 16.39
C ASN A 57 1.51 3.27 17.48
N GLU A 58 1.33 2.39 18.46
CA GLU A 58 2.20 2.27 19.64
C GLU A 58 3.60 1.70 19.34
N TRP A 59 3.87 1.24 18.11
CA TRP A 59 5.13 0.57 17.78
C TRP A 59 5.70 0.87 16.39
N ALA A 60 5.01 1.66 15.57
CA ALA A 60 5.45 2.07 14.24
C ALA A 60 4.97 3.48 13.88
N ASP A 61 5.90 4.30 13.39
CA ASP A 61 5.60 5.65 12.88
C ASP A 61 4.97 5.64 11.48
N SER A 62 3.97 6.50 11.27
CA SER A 62 3.32 6.72 9.98
C SER A 62 3.92 7.90 9.22
N SER A 63 3.90 7.81 7.88
CA SER A 63 4.17 8.96 7.00
C SER A 63 3.06 10.00 7.02
N GLY A 64 1.84 9.63 7.47
CA GLY A 64 0.68 10.50 7.49
C GLY A 64 0.70 11.58 8.58
N ASP A 65 1.43 11.34 9.66
CA ASP A 65 1.53 12.25 10.81
C ASP A 65 2.97 12.55 11.25
N VAL A 66 3.97 12.21 10.42
CA VAL A 66 5.41 12.38 10.73
C VAL A 66 5.80 13.82 11.06
N THR A 67 5.01 14.81 10.64
CA THR A 67 5.23 16.23 10.92
C THR A 67 4.32 16.80 12.01
N ASP A 68 3.44 15.99 12.62
CA ASP A 68 2.53 16.47 13.67
C ASP A 68 3.24 16.48 15.03
N PRO A 69 3.54 17.65 15.62
CA PRO A 69 4.25 17.74 16.90
C PRO A 69 3.40 17.27 18.10
N LYS A 70 2.11 16.96 17.91
CA LYS A 70 1.22 16.46 18.96
C LYS A 70 1.24 14.94 19.08
N ILE A 71 1.79 14.25 18.09
CA ILE A 71 1.90 12.79 18.08
C ILE A 71 3.27 12.42 18.64
N GLU A 72 3.30 11.44 19.53
CA GLU A 72 4.54 10.85 20.02
C GLU A 72 5.03 9.81 19.01
N HIS A 73 6.21 10.05 18.44
CA HIS A 73 6.85 9.18 17.46
C HIS A 73 7.96 8.33 18.07
N HIS A 74 8.17 7.16 17.49
CA HIS A 74 9.09 6.10 17.96
C HIS A 74 10.47 6.14 17.33
N ASN A 75 10.68 7.01 16.34
CA ASN A 75 11.84 7.00 15.45
C ASN A 75 11.96 5.66 14.69
N GLY A 76 10.85 5.25 14.08
CA GLY A 76 10.75 4.07 13.22
C GLY A 76 9.91 2.94 13.81
N LEU A 77 10.56 1.79 14.05
CA LEU A 77 9.98 0.67 14.79
C LEU A 77 10.54 0.61 16.22
N THR A 78 9.65 0.44 17.19
CA THR A 78 10.04 0.04 18.56
C THR A 78 10.55 -1.40 18.57
N ASP A 79 11.13 -1.86 19.68
CA ASP A 79 11.53 -3.26 19.80
C ASP A 79 10.35 -4.24 19.70
N PHE A 80 9.16 -3.84 20.14
CA PHE A 80 7.93 -4.60 19.90
C PHE A 80 7.58 -4.62 18.41
N GLY A 81 7.66 -3.48 17.71
CA GLY A 81 7.43 -3.42 16.25
C GLY A 81 8.37 -4.33 15.46
N LYS A 82 9.63 -4.46 15.89
CA LYS A 82 10.58 -5.43 15.30
C LYS A 82 10.13 -6.88 15.54
N GLN A 83 9.59 -7.19 16.72
CA GLN A 83 9.01 -8.51 17.01
C GLN A 83 7.79 -8.79 16.14
N VAL A 84 6.91 -7.80 15.90
CA VAL A 84 5.78 -7.92 14.97
C VAL A 84 6.26 -8.31 13.58
N VAL A 85 7.26 -7.61 13.02
CA VAL A 85 7.83 -7.93 11.70
C VAL A 85 8.37 -9.36 11.65
N LEU A 86 9.10 -9.79 12.69
CA LEU A 86 9.64 -11.15 12.75
C LEU A 86 8.55 -12.21 12.89
N GLU A 87 7.47 -11.93 13.62
CA GLU A 87 6.35 -12.83 13.77
C GLU A 87 5.54 -12.96 12.47
N MET A 88 5.36 -11.86 11.73
CA MET A 88 4.80 -11.89 10.38
C MET A 88 5.62 -12.81 9.46
N ASN A 89 6.95 -12.70 9.50
CA ASN A 89 7.84 -13.60 8.75
C ASN A 89 7.73 -15.07 9.20
N ARG A 90 7.58 -15.33 10.50
CA ARG A 90 7.38 -16.68 11.03
C ARG A 90 6.06 -17.29 10.56
N LEU A 91 4.99 -16.50 10.48
CA LEU A 91 3.66 -16.93 10.06
C LEU A 91 3.56 -17.14 8.54
N GLY A 92 4.35 -16.40 7.76
CA GLY A 92 4.17 -16.31 6.31
C GLY A 92 3.21 -15.19 5.91
N MET A 93 3.03 -14.19 6.78
CA MET A 93 2.31 -12.96 6.49
C MET A 93 3.28 -11.96 5.84
N MET A 94 2.90 -11.40 4.68
CA MET A 94 3.69 -10.38 3.99
C MET A 94 3.70 -9.09 4.81
N VAL A 95 4.90 -8.55 5.03
CA VAL A 95 5.11 -7.25 5.67
C VAL A 95 4.84 -6.16 4.64
N ASP A 96 3.81 -5.35 4.87
CA ASP A 96 3.48 -4.24 4.00
C ASP A 96 3.99 -2.90 4.54
N ILE A 97 4.80 -2.23 3.74
CA ILE A 97 5.51 -0.99 4.02
C ILE A 97 4.94 0.22 3.26
N SER A 98 3.72 0.09 2.73
CA SER A 98 2.89 1.28 2.50
C SER A 98 2.53 1.95 3.85
N HIS A 99 2.17 3.23 3.83
CA HIS A 99 1.82 4.09 4.98
C HIS A 99 2.94 4.48 5.93
N VAL A 100 3.94 3.62 6.13
CA VAL A 100 4.97 3.82 7.14
C VAL A 100 5.85 5.04 6.88
N SER A 101 6.41 5.62 7.95
CA SER A 101 7.44 6.66 7.85
C SER A 101 8.71 6.13 7.16
N ASP A 102 9.57 7.02 6.65
CA ASP A 102 10.86 6.64 6.04
C ASP A 102 11.71 5.78 6.98
N LYS A 103 11.76 6.14 8.28
CA LYS A 103 12.54 5.41 9.26
C LYS A 103 11.95 4.03 9.56
N THR A 104 10.62 3.95 9.68
CA THR A 104 9.90 2.67 9.85
C THR A 104 10.09 1.76 8.64
N PHE A 105 10.09 2.31 7.43
CA PHE A 105 10.41 1.58 6.20
C PHE A 105 11.79 0.93 6.28
N TYR A 106 12.83 1.70 6.60
CA TYR A 106 14.19 1.16 6.66
C TYR A 106 14.35 0.13 7.78
N ASP A 107 13.77 0.37 8.95
CA ASP A 107 13.78 -0.59 10.05
C ASP A 107 13.09 -1.90 9.64
N ALA A 108 11.91 -1.83 9.02
CA ALA A 108 11.17 -3.02 8.59
C ALA A 108 11.96 -3.83 7.56
N VAL A 109 12.53 -3.16 6.55
CA VAL A 109 13.32 -3.82 5.49
C VAL A 109 14.61 -4.45 6.04
N VAL A 110 15.24 -3.84 7.05
CA VAL A 110 16.44 -4.38 7.71
C VAL A 110 16.11 -5.56 8.62
N VAL A 111 15.00 -5.48 9.36
CA VAL A 111 14.59 -6.51 10.32
C VAL A 111 13.99 -7.73 9.62
N SER A 112 13.29 -7.52 8.50
CA SER A 112 12.55 -8.59 7.85
C SER A 112 13.47 -9.64 7.24
N ARG A 113 13.10 -10.91 7.46
CA ARG A 113 13.76 -12.09 6.89
C ARG A 113 13.15 -12.54 5.57
N ALA A 114 11.98 -12.00 5.21
CA ALA A 114 11.30 -12.26 3.96
C ALA A 114 11.20 -10.98 3.13
N PRO A 115 10.92 -11.09 1.81
CA PRO A 115 10.64 -9.92 1.00
C PRO A 115 9.37 -9.20 1.49
N ALA A 116 9.44 -7.87 1.55
CA ALA A 116 8.32 -7.00 1.87
C ALA A 116 7.56 -6.57 0.60
N ILE A 117 6.33 -6.11 0.79
CA ILE A 117 5.54 -5.46 -0.26
C ILE A 117 5.34 -4.00 0.13
N ALA A 118 5.27 -3.10 -0.85
CA ALA A 118 4.52 -1.85 -0.69
C ALA A 118 3.24 -2.02 -1.50
N SER A 119 2.12 -2.30 -0.84
CA SER A 119 0.87 -2.73 -1.48
C SER A 119 0.19 -1.64 -2.31
N HIS A 120 0.46 -0.36 -2.00
CA HIS A 120 0.00 0.81 -2.73
C HIS A 120 0.87 2.03 -2.39
N SER A 121 1.95 2.24 -3.15
CA SER A 121 2.84 3.41 -3.04
C SER A 121 3.36 3.87 -4.42
N CYS A 122 3.75 5.14 -4.53
CA CYS A 122 4.36 5.71 -5.76
C CYS A 122 5.80 6.17 -5.53
N ALA A 123 6.45 6.72 -6.57
CA ALA A 123 7.78 7.28 -6.51
C ALA A 123 7.77 8.77 -6.11
N ARG A 124 8.54 9.11 -5.07
CA ARG A 124 8.65 10.48 -4.53
C ARG A 124 9.32 11.44 -5.50
N ALA A 125 10.15 10.92 -6.41
CA ALA A 125 10.79 11.71 -7.47
C ALA A 125 9.78 12.34 -8.45
N LEU A 126 8.57 11.78 -8.58
CA LEU A 126 7.54 12.25 -9.51
C LEU A 126 6.40 13.03 -8.82
N SER A 127 6.16 12.74 -7.54
CA SER A 127 5.26 13.51 -6.68
C SER A 127 5.80 13.50 -5.26
N ASP A 128 6.20 14.67 -4.76
CA ASP A 128 6.93 14.82 -3.49
C ASP A 128 5.95 14.76 -2.32
N HIS A 129 5.60 13.53 -1.94
CA HIS A 129 4.68 13.23 -0.87
C HIS A 129 5.32 12.20 0.10
N PRO A 130 5.22 12.36 1.44
CA PRO A 130 5.79 11.42 2.42
C PRO A 130 5.31 9.98 2.23
N ARG A 131 4.09 9.85 1.70
CA ARG A 131 3.44 8.57 1.37
C ARG A 131 4.07 7.81 0.19
N ASN A 132 4.91 8.48 -0.60
CA ASN A 132 5.68 7.94 -1.72
C ASN A 132 7.11 7.58 -1.31
N MET A 133 7.76 6.71 -2.06
CA MET A 133 9.08 6.18 -1.75
C MET A 133 10.19 6.97 -2.46
N THR A 134 11.27 7.30 -1.75
CA THR A 134 12.48 7.84 -2.40
C THR A 134 13.15 6.78 -3.27
N ASP A 135 14.00 7.21 -4.20
CA ASP A 135 14.77 6.28 -5.03
C ASP A 135 15.69 5.34 -4.21
N ASP A 136 16.18 5.80 -3.05
CA ASP A 136 16.94 4.94 -2.14
C ASP A 136 16.07 3.87 -1.48
N MET A 137 14.83 4.22 -1.12
CA MET A 137 13.86 3.24 -0.65
C MET A 137 13.51 2.23 -1.75
N LEU A 138 13.30 2.68 -2.99
CA LEU A 138 13.07 1.80 -4.14
C LEU A 138 14.23 0.81 -4.34
N ARG A 139 15.48 1.29 -4.28
CA ARG A 139 16.68 0.43 -4.32
C ARG A 139 16.77 -0.53 -3.12
N ALA A 140 16.31 -0.11 -1.94
CA ALA A 140 16.27 -0.97 -0.77
C ALA A 140 15.25 -2.12 -0.92
N VAL A 141 14.10 -1.86 -1.57
CA VAL A 141 13.13 -2.92 -1.93
C VAL A 141 13.77 -3.96 -2.86
N THR A 142 14.55 -3.53 -3.85
CA THR A 142 15.31 -4.45 -4.73
C THR A 142 16.24 -5.35 -3.91
N LYS A 143 17.01 -4.78 -2.96
CA LYS A 143 17.93 -5.55 -2.10
C LYS A 143 17.20 -6.56 -1.20
N ASN A 144 16.01 -6.22 -0.74
CA ASN A 144 15.13 -7.10 0.04
C ASN A 144 14.34 -8.10 -0.83
N ASN A 145 14.46 -8.01 -2.17
CA ASN A 145 13.73 -8.79 -3.16
C ASN A 145 12.20 -8.56 -3.17
N GLY A 146 11.74 -7.43 -2.62
CA GLY A 146 10.33 -7.08 -2.46
C GLY A 146 9.66 -6.60 -3.75
N VAL A 147 8.48 -6.00 -3.64
CA VAL A 147 7.74 -5.41 -4.77
C VAL A 147 7.06 -4.11 -4.37
N VAL A 148 7.09 -3.10 -5.24
CA VAL A 148 6.35 -1.85 -5.11
C VAL A 148 5.15 -1.88 -6.04
N MET A 149 3.96 -1.88 -5.46
CA MET A 149 2.69 -1.93 -6.17
C MET A 149 2.17 -0.50 -6.33
N VAL A 150 2.09 -0.02 -7.57
CA VAL A 150 1.86 1.40 -7.89
C VAL A 150 0.45 1.83 -7.48
N ASN A 151 0.36 2.89 -6.67
CA ASN A 151 -0.89 3.52 -6.22
C ASN A 151 -1.49 4.43 -7.31
N PHE A 152 -2.83 4.50 -7.43
CA PHE A 152 -3.50 5.30 -8.47
C PHE A 152 -4.11 6.60 -7.92
N TYR A 153 -3.91 6.95 -6.66
CA TYR A 153 -4.39 8.19 -6.07
C TYR A 153 -3.68 9.40 -6.70
N SER A 154 -4.46 10.33 -7.26
CA SER A 154 -3.90 11.43 -8.07
C SER A 154 -2.86 12.29 -7.34
N ALA A 155 -3.02 12.53 -6.04
CA ALA A 155 -2.05 13.32 -5.28
C ALA A 155 -0.73 12.57 -5.03
N PHE A 156 -0.73 11.23 -5.07
CA PHE A 156 0.50 10.43 -5.00
C PHE A 156 1.13 10.21 -6.37
N VAL A 157 0.32 10.29 -7.45
CA VAL A 157 0.78 10.08 -8.82
C VAL A 157 1.38 11.35 -9.45
N ASP A 158 0.82 12.53 -9.18
CA ASP A 158 1.14 13.76 -9.92
C ASP A 158 1.37 14.97 -9.01
N GLU A 159 2.53 15.61 -9.16
CA GLU A 159 2.95 16.74 -8.33
C GLU A 159 2.06 17.99 -8.50
N ASN A 160 1.52 18.23 -9.70
CA ASN A 160 0.68 19.40 -9.94
C ASN A 160 -0.67 19.23 -9.27
N TYR A 161 -1.26 18.03 -9.37
CA TYR A 161 -2.48 17.71 -8.63
C TYR A 161 -2.26 17.79 -7.13
N ARG A 162 -1.15 17.24 -6.61
CA ARG A 162 -0.80 17.32 -5.19
C ARG A 162 -0.74 18.76 -4.69
N LYS A 163 0.00 19.63 -5.38
CA LYS A 163 0.09 21.07 -5.04
C LYS A 163 -1.27 21.76 -5.06
N ALA A 164 -2.11 21.46 -6.04
CA ALA A 164 -3.46 22.01 -6.11
C ALA A 164 -4.33 21.51 -4.95
N ALA A 165 -4.21 20.25 -4.56
CA ALA A 165 -4.91 19.67 -3.41
C ALA A 165 -4.47 20.32 -2.09
N ASP A 166 -3.17 20.53 -1.92
CA ASP A 166 -2.61 21.22 -0.74
C ASP A 166 -3.07 22.67 -0.66
N ALA A 167 -3.12 23.38 -1.80
CA ALA A 167 -3.55 24.78 -1.85
C ALA A 167 -4.98 24.99 -1.36
N GLN A 168 -5.88 24.01 -1.56
CA GLN A 168 -7.26 24.05 -1.07
C GLN A 168 -7.47 23.31 0.26
N LYS A 169 -6.42 22.70 0.85
CA LYS A 169 -6.54 21.84 2.04
C LYS A 169 -7.21 22.56 3.20
N LYS A 170 -6.81 23.80 3.48
CA LYS A 170 -7.36 24.61 4.58
C LYS A 170 -8.87 24.83 4.42
N ASP A 171 -9.30 25.21 3.22
CA ASP A 171 -10.71 25.53 2.95
C ASP A 171 -11.56 24.26 2.91
N ARG A 172 -11.00 23.17 2.39
CA ARG A 172 -11.60 21.83 2.44
C ARG A 172 -11.79 21.35 3.88
N ASP A 173 -10.76 21.44 4.71
CA ASP A 173 -10.80 21.01 6.11
C ASP A 173 -11.84 21.85 6.88
N ALA A 174 -11.88 23.17 6.66
CA ALA A 174 -12.91 24.04 7.23
C ALA A 174 -14.34 23.67 6.77
N ALA A 175 -14.52 23.29 5.51
CA ALA A 175 -15.81 22.83 4.99
C ALA A 175 -16.25 21.49 5.60
N VAL A 176 -15.29 20.57 5.80
CA VAL A 176 -15.53 19.30 6.49
C VAL A 176 -15.92 19.56 7.95
N ASP A 177 -15.19 20.41 8.67
CA ASP A 177 -15.49 20.76 10.06
C ASP A 177 -16.87 21.42 10.19
N ALA A 178 -17.21 22.33 9.28
CA ALA A 178 -18.53 22.96 9.22
C ALA A 178 -19.65 21.92 8.99
N PHE A 179 -19.45 21.00 8.04
CA PHE A 179 -20.40 19.92 7.77
C PHE A 179 -20.60 19.01 8.99
N VAL A 180 -19.51 18.61 9.65
CA VAL A 180 -19.55 17.78 10.85
C VAL A 180 -20.27 18.50 11.99
N ALA A 181 -19.98 19.79 12.20
CA ALA A 181 -20.62 20.60 13.23
C ALA A 181 -22.13 20.75 12.99
N GLU A 182 -22.55 20.98 11.74
CA GLU A 182 -23.96 21.05 11.36
C GLU A 182 -24.69 19.73 11.66
N ARG A 183 -24.11 18.60 11.26
CA ARG A 183 -24.69 17.28 11.50
C ARG A 183 -24.81 16.97 12.99
N LYS A 184 -23.79 17.31 13.76
CA LYS A 184 -23.79 17.21 15.22
C LYS A 184 -24.88 18.07 15.85
N ALA A 185 -25.07 19.31 15.38
CA ALA A 185 -26.15 20.19 15.84
C ALA A 185 -27.55 19.62 15.55
N GLN A 186 -27.70 18.82 14.50
CA GLN A 186 -28.92 18.07 14.17
C GLN A 186 -29.08 16.76 14.97
N GLY A 187 -28.14 16.43 15.86
CA GLY A 187 -28.14 15.16 16.59
C GLY A 187 -27.92 13.93 15.69
N LYS A 188 -27.36 14.12 14.50
CA LYS A 188 -27.11 13.04 13.53
C LYS A 188 -25.63 12.65 13.53
N PRO A 189 -25.31 11.34 13.46
CA PRO A 189 -23.94 10.94 13.17
C PRO A 189 -23.54 11.34 11.75
N VAL A 190 -22.24 11.46 11.52
CA VAL A 190 -21.64 11.58 10.18
C VAL A 190 -21.15 10.21 9.78
N SER A 191 -21.74 9.66 8.71
CA SER A 191 -21.23 8.42 8.12
C SER A 191 -19.95 8.68 7.33
N TYR A 192 -19.13 7.65 7.13
CA TYR A 192 -17.95 7.74 6.26
C TYR A 192 -18.34 8.19 4.84
N ALA A 193 -19.44 7.69 4.28
CA ALA A 193 -19.90 8.08 2.94
C ALA A 193 -20.23 9.57 2.83
N GLU A 194 -20.83 10.16 3.87
CA GLU A 194 -21.13 11.60 3.91
C GLU A 194 -19.86 12.44 4.04
N TYR A 195 -18.92 12.01 4.89
CA TYR A 195 -17.61 12.62 5.00
C TYR A 195 -16.86 12.59 3.64
N ASP A 196 -16.84 11.42 3.02
CA ASP A 196 -16.20 11.15 1.73
C ASP A 196 -16.82 11.97 0.59
N GLN A 197 -18.13 12.18 0.61
CA GLN A 197 -18.81 13.02 -0.38
C GLN A 197 -18.30 14.47 -0.37
N VAL A 198 -18.07 15.05 0.82
CA VAL A 198 -17.50 16.39 0.95
C VAL A 198 -16.08 16.39 0.36
N GLN A 199 -15.25 15.41 0.73
CA GLN A 199 -13.89 15.27 0.21
C GLN A 199 -13.86 15.15 -1.32
N ARG A 200 -14.72 14.32 -1.91
CA ARG A 200 -14.85 14.14 -3.37
C ARG A 200 -15.29 15.41 -4.07
N ALA A 201 -16.22 16.17 -3.50
CA ALA A 201 -16.67 17.43 -4.08
C ALA A 201 -15.54 18.47 -4.16
N TRP A 202 -14.63 18.47 -3.18
CA TRP A 202 -13.43 19.30 -3.22
C TRP A 202 -12.38 18.76 -4.19
N ALA A 203 -12.16 17.45 -4.23
CA ALA A 203 -11.26 16.82 -5.19
C ALA A 203 -11.68 17.11 -6.65
N ALA A 204 -12.99 17.10 -6.93
CA ALA A 204 -13.54 17.38 -8.26
C ALA A 204 -13.29 18.81 -8.78
N LYS A 205 -12.85 19.74 -7.93
CA LYS A 205 -12.45 21.10 -8.34
C LYS A 205 -11.07 21.12 -9.02
N ILE A 206 -10.29 20.05 -8.88
CA ILE A 206 -8.96 19.91 -9.46
C ILE A 206 -9.07 18.98 -10.68
N PRO A 207 -8.59 19.40 -11.86
CA PRO A 207 -8.52 18.52 -13.02
C PRO A 207 -7.72 17.25 -12.69
N ARG A 208 -8.23 16.10 -13.13
CA ARG A 208 -7.53 14.83 -12.94
C ARG A 208 -6.19 14.85 -13.68
N PRO A 209 -5.13 14.25 -13.13
CA PRO A 209 -3.88 14.09 -13.86
C PRO A 209 -4.10 13.28 -15.14
N PRO A 210 -3.33 13.53 -16.21
CA PRO A 210 -3.41 12.71 -17.40
C PRO A 210 -3.02 11.26 -17.10
N PHE A 211 -3.61 10.30 -17.82
CA PHE A 211 -3.28 8.86 -17.68
C PHE A 211 -1.76 8.59 -17.75
N LYS A 212 -1.05 9.38 -18.55
CA LYS A 212 0.41 9.28 -18.69
C LYS A 212 1.15 9.42 -17.35
N SER A 213 0.68 10.27 -16.43
CA SER A 213 1.30 10.46 -15.11
C SER A 213 1.30 9.14 -14.32
N LEU A 214 0.26 8.32 -14.44
CA LEU A 214 0.23 6.99 -13.84
C LEU A 214 1.30 6.08 -14.43
N ILE A 215 1.40 6.03 -15.76
CA ILE A 215 2.37 5.13 -16.41
C ILE A 215 3.82 5.60 -16.17
N ASP A 216 4.05 6.91 -15.99
CA ASP A 216 5.35 7.44 -15.58
C ASP A 216 5.81 6.89 -14.21
N GLN A 217 4.89 6.61 -13.29
CA GLN A 217 5.20 5.95 -12.01
C GLN A 217 5.73 4.53 -12.22
N PHE A 218 5.06 3.73 -13.06
CA PHE A 218 5.52 2.38 -13.41
C PHE A 218 6.92 2.40 -14.03
N ASP A 219 7.15 3.30 -14.99
CA ASP A 219 8.44 3.43 -15.67
C ASP A 219 9.56 3.83 -14.72
N HIS A 220 9.32 4.83 -13.88
CA HIS A 220 10.34 5.32 -12.95
C HIS A 220 10.71 4.24 -11.93
N ILE A 221 9.72 3.56 -11.34
CA ILE A 221 9.98 2.47 -10.40
C ILE A 221 10.69 1.31 -11.10
N ALA A 222 10.29 0.92 -12.31
CA ALA A 222 10.98 -0.10 -13.08
C ALA A 222 12.44 0.28 -13.39
N LYS A 223 12.72 1.56 -13.66
CA LYS A 223 14.06 2.07 -13.93
C LYS A 223 14.96 2.05 -12.69
N VAL A 224 14.41 2.37 -11.52
CA VAL A 224 15.18 2.49 -10.26
C VAL A 224 15.29 1.16 -9.54
N ALA A 225 14.17 0.45 -9.38
CA ALA A 225 14.10 -0.80 -8.63
C ALA A 225 14.28 -2.05 -9.51
N GLY A 226 14.10 -1.94 -10.83
CA GLY A 226 14.04 -3.05 -11.75
C GLY A 226 12.60 -3.54 -11.98
N VAL A 227 12.31 -4.01 -13.20
CA VAL A 227 10.97 -4.47 -13.59
C VAL A 227 10.44 -5.67 -12.78
N ASP A 228 11.36 -6.41 -12.16
CA ASP A 228 11.08 -7.50 -11.23
C ASP A 228 10.51 -7.00 -9.87
N HIS A 229 10.43 -5.69 -9.64
CA HIS A 229 10.01 -5.11 -8.36
C HIS A 229 8.84 -4.14 -8.49
N VAL A 230 8.05 -4.26 -9.57
CA VAL A 230 6.88 -3.42 -9.85
C VAL A 230 5.59 -4.25 -9.84
N GLY A 231 4.50 -3.70 -9.32
CA GLY A 231 3.17 -4.32 -9.30
C GLY A 231 2.02 -3.32 -9.39
N LEU A 232 0.78 -3.79 -9.27
CA LEU A 232 -0.45 -2.98 -9.31
C LEU A 232 -1.09 -2.85 -7.92
N GLY A 233 -1.28 -1.63 -7.42
CA GLY A 233 -1.85 -1.36 -6.10
C GLY A 233 -2.88 -0.23 -6.14
N SER A 234 -3.99 -0.44 -6.86
CA SER A 234 -4.85 0.66 -7.34
C SER A 234 -5.46 1.57 -6.28
N ASP A 235 -5.70 1.07 -5.07
CA ASP A 235 -6.43 1.81 -4.03
C ASP A 235 -7.87 2.20 -4.45
N PHE A 236 -8.48 1.39 -5.35
CA PHE A 236 -9.88 1.54 -5.72
C PHE A 236 -10.77 1.39 -4.48
N ASP A 237 -11.83 2.20 -4.41
CA ASP A 237 -12.74 2.30 -3.27
C ASP A 237 -12.11 2.76 -1.94
N GLY A 238 -10.78 2.95 -1.88
CA GLY A 238 -10.05 3.47 -0.71
C GLY A 238 -9.74 4.98 -0.76
N VAL A 239 -9.81 5.58 -1.95
CA VAL A 239 -9.46 7.00 -2.14
C VAL A 239 -10.69 7.92 -2.18
N SER A 240 -10.65 8.98 -1.38
CA SER A 240 -11.65 10.07 -1.34
C SER A 240 -11.50 11.11 -2.46
N GLY A 241 -10.57 10.89 -3.38
CA GLY A 241 -10.32 11.75 -4.54
C GLY A 241 -10.33 10.98 -5.85
N ALA A 242 -9.86 11.64 -6.89
CA ALA A 242 -9.85 11.03 -8.21
C ALA A 242 -8.59 10.20 -8.45
N THR A 243 -8.72 9.19 -9.28
CA THR A 243 -7.61 8.57 -10.00
C THR A 243 -7.26 9.41 -11.24
N PRO A 244 -6.10 9.21 -11.90
CA PRO A 244 -5.78 9.81 -13.19
C PRO A 244 -6.88 9.59 -14.25
N GLU A 245 -6.94 10.45 -15.26
CA GLU A 245 -7.90 10.35 -16.36
C GLU A 245 -7.87 8.95 -17.01
N GLY A 246 -9.05 8.40 -17.32
CA GLY A 246 -9.17 7.15 -18.05
C GLY A 246 -8.96 5.88 -17.24
N ILE A 247 -8.73 5.94 -15.92
CA ILE A 247 -8.68 4.78 -15.01
C ILE A 247 -9.73 4.91 -13.89
N ASP A 248 -11.00 4.68 -14.19
CA ASP A 248 -12.10 4.92 -13.26
C ASP A 248 -12.43 3.70 -12.39
N SER A 249 -12.11 2.50 -12.87
CA SER A 249 -12.43 1.26 -12.17
C SER A 249 -11.49 0.12 -12.55
N ALA A 250 -11.66 -1.04 -11.91
CA ALA A 250 -10.97 -2.26 -12.27
C ALA A 250 -11.16 -2.69 -13.75
N ALA A 251 -12.25 -2.24 -14.41
CA ALA A 251 -12.47 -2.50 -15.83
C ALA A 251 -11.45 -1.81 -16.75
N ASP A 252 -10.77 -0.77 -16.25
CA ASP A 252 -9.82 0.03 -17.02
C ASP A 252 -8.37 -0.47 -16.91
N LEU A 253 -8.08 -1.44 -16.02
CA LEU A 253 -6.74 -2.03 -15.85
C LEU A 253 -6.07 -2.51 -17.16
N PRO A 254 -6.79 -3.05 -18.18
CA PRO A 254 -6.18 -3.37 -19.46
C PRO A 254 -5.52 -2.18 -20.19
N LYS A 255 -5.94 -0.94 -19.92
CA LYS A 255 -5.31 0.26 -20.49
C LYS A 255 -3.87 0.44 -20.03
N ILE A 256 -3.54 0.03 -18.80
CA ILE A 256 -2.16 0.04 -18.28
C ILE A 256 -1.30 -0.94 -19.09
N THR A 257 -1.85 -2.12 -19.39
CA THR A 257 -1.16 -3.11 -20.23
C THR A 257 -0.82 -2.55 -21.60
N GLN A 258 -1.81 -1.93 -22.27
CA GLN A 258 -1.58 -1.32 -23.58
C GLN A 258 -0.54 -0.19 -23.50
N ALA A 259 -0.63 0.70 -22.51
CA ALA A 259 0.30 1.80 -22.40
C ALA A 259 1.74 1.36 -22.09
N LEU A 260 1.94 0.28 -21.32
CA LEU A 260 3.26 -0.30 -21.11
C LEU A 260 3.81 -0.96 -22.39
N LEU A 261 2.96 -1.64 -23.19
CA LEU A 261 3.35 -2.16 -24.51
C LEU A 261 3.81 -1.03 -25.43
N ASP A 262 3.05 0.08 -25.48
CA ASP A 262 3.37 1.24 -26.30
C ASP A 262 4.69 1.91 -25.88
N ARG A 263 5.12 1.73 -24.63
CA ARG A 263 6.42 2.16 -24.10
C ARG A 263 7.56 1.16 -24.32
N GLY A 264 7.28 0.03 -24.98
CA GLY A 264 8.28 -0.96 -25.36
C GLY A 264 8.54 -2.04 -24.30
N TYR A 265 7.71 -2.16 -23.26
CA TYR A 265 7.81 -3.29 -22.34
C TYR A 265 7.52 -4.60 -23.05
N SER A 266 8.31 -5.63 -22.76
CA SER A 266 8.05 -6.95 -23.32
C SER A 266 6.81 -7.59 -22.70
N VAL A 267 6.20 -8.55 -23.40
CA VAL A 267 5.10 -9.36 -22.84
C VAL A 267 5.53 -10.08 -21.55
N ALA A 268 6.80 -10.46 -21.44
CA ALA A 268 7.33 -11.08 -20.23
C ALA A 268 7.37 -10.09 -19.06
N ASP A 269 7.79 -8.85 -19.31
CA ASP A 269 7.83 -7.80 -18.29
C ASP A 269 6.43 -7.41 -17.82
N ILE A 270 5.48 -7.31 -18.74
CA ILE A 270 4.08 -7.05 -18.40
C ILE A 270 3.53 -8.15 -17.49
N ARG A 271 3.80 -9.42 -17.78
CA ARG A 271 3.35 -10.52 -16.90
C ARG A 271 3.93 -10.44 -15.49
N LYS A 272 5.15 -9.93 -15.35
CA LYS A 272 5.76 -9.66 -14.04
C LYS A 272 4.99 -8.56 -13.30
N ILE A 273 4.75 -7.42 -13.96
CA ILE A 273 4.03 -6.26 -13.41
C ILE A 273 2.59 -6.61 -13.02
N LEU A 274 1.87 -7.37 -13.84
CA LEU A 274 0.45 -7.70 -13.63
C LEU A 274 0.21 -8.72 -12.50
N GLY A 275 1.25 -9.21 -11.83
CA GLY A 275 1.10 -10.08 -10.65
C GLY A 275 2.20 -11.12 -10.49
N GLY A 276 3.01 -11.38 -11.53
CA GLY A 276 4.12 -12.33 -11.44
C GLY A 276 5.12 -11.99 -10.33
N ASN A 277 5.40 -10.70 -10.11
CA ASN A 277 6.29 -10.24 -9.05
C ASN A 277 5.69 -10.45 -7.66
N LEU A 278 4.39 -10.17 -7.48
CA LEU A 278 3.70 -10.45 -6.22
C LEU A 278 3.71 -11.95 -5.90
N LEU A 279 3.45 -12.80 -6.91
CA LEU A 279 3.52 -14.25 -6.73
C LEU A 279 4.93 -14.71 -6.36
N ARG A 280 6.00 -14.12 -6.92
CA ARG A 280 7.38 -14.41 -6.49
C ARG A 280 7.57 -14.05 -5.01
N VAL A 281 7.26 -12.81 -4.63
CA VAL A 281 7.41 -12.34 -3.24
C VAL A 281 6.63 -13.24 -2.28
N PHE A 282 5.39 -13.60 -2.61
CA PHE A 282 4.58 -14.42 -1.74
C PHE A 282 5.14 -15.85 -1.60
N ARG A 283 5.67 -16.46 -2.68
CA ARG A 283 6.39 -17.76 -2.57
C ARG A 283 7.61 -17.68 -1.67
N ASP A 284 8.38 -16.60 -1.76
CA ASP A 284 9.56 -16.41 -0.93
C ASP A 284 9.18 -16.22 0.55
N VAL A 285 8.07 -15.54 0.82
CA VAL A 285 7.50 -15.39 2.18
C VAL A 285 7.05 -16.74 2.74
N GLU A 286 6.33 -17.56 1.97
CA GLU A 286 5.94 -18.93 2.35
C GLU A 286 7.18 -19.78 2.66
N LYS A 287 8.23 -19.68 1.82
CA LYS A 287 9.49 -20.41 2.02
C LYS A 287 10.20 -20.00 3.32
N VAL A 288 10.31 -18.70 3.61
CA VAL A 288 10.92 -18.19 4.84
C VAL A 288 10.13 -18.67 6.06
N SER A 289 8.80 -18.61 6.01
CA SER A 289 7.92 -19.12 7.07
C SER A 289 8.21 -20.60 7.35
N HIS A 290 8.28 -21.45 6.32
CA HIS A 290 8.59 -22.87 6.50
C HIS A 290 9.96 -23.10 7.15
N GLN A 291 10.99 -22.34 6.74
CA GLN A 291 12.33 -22.46 7.31
C GLN A 291 12.38 -22.04 8.79
N MET A 292 11.68 -20.95 9.14
CA MET A 292 11.63 -20.44 10.51
C MET A 292 10.89 -21.40 11.44
N GLN A 293 9.73 -21.93 11.01
CA GLN A 293 8.95 -22.88 11.82
C GLN A 293 9.67 -24.23 11.98
N THR A 294 10.36 -24.72 10.95
CA THR A 294 11.14 -25.97 11.06
C THR A 294 12.29 -25.81 12.05
N SER A 295 13.01 -24.69 12.00
CA SER A 295 14.15 -24.41 12.89
C SER A 295 13.75 -24.27 14.36
N ALA A 296 12.52 -23.81 14.63
CA ALA A 296 11.96 -23.71 15.97
C ALA A 296 11.62 -25.08 16.58
N ASN A 297 11.22 -26.05 15.75
CA ASN A 297 10.82 -27.40 16.20
C ASN A 297 12.01 -28.34 16.46
N THR A 298 13.22 -27.95 16.05
CA THR A 298 14.47 -28.71 16.25
C THR A 298 15.31 -28.23 17.43
N LYS A 299 14.83 -27.23 18.20
CA LYS A 299 15.46 -26.73 19.42
C LYS A 299 14.61 -27.09 20.63
#